data_AF-A0A2R7N9V4-F1
#
_entry.id   AF-A0A2R7N9V4-F1
#
_cell.length_a   1.000
_cell.length_b   1.000
_cell.length_c   1.000
_cell.angle_alpha   90.00
_cell.angle_beta   90.00
_cell.angle_gamma   90.00
#
_symmetry.space_group_name_H-M   'P 1'
#
loop_
_entity.id
_entity.type
_entity.pdbx_description
1 polymer ?
#
loop_
_entity_poly.entity_id
_entity_poly.type
_entity_poly.pdbx_seq_one_letter_code
_entity_poly.pdbx_strand_id
1 'polypeptide(L)'
;PYINTYFEKFNINTCIRKAHFFAQVRTETDLVNLTEDLRYSYNTLFNSDLAYYKGNAERCKQDALNDRSIGINAYGTRLGNRAGTDDGFDLRGRGFIMVTGRDNYKGFQRFYNTHRVSLGLSEIKFVTLDNDFTGEHPEKLAEEQYAVLSGISFWITKGLNEIVSNGTDELKTINDLVDVINNKTSSRDKRRASYQGGKYIYKKKEGNYATGTKTIFKVDQCGKIRDTGMALAGKAPWMPFAFPEIGQNAIAGSENNPRISEYFNKSSNGKGLNEGTNWCGAFVSWVFAQAGYSPPPLSCRAAMWQFWKQLDKSKPIYGAAAVIDWGENELASADGKNVGGDGHITFVIGKTEDGKHYYCLGGNQGGVKGARTVKISKYSVDDI
;
A
#
# COMPACT_ATOMS: atom_id res chain seq x y z
N PRO A 1 -2.73 -3.89 -2.15
CA PRO A 1 -2.16 -3.96 -0.76
C PRO A 1 -1.24 -2.78 -0.44
N TYR A 2 -0.35 -2.42 -1.38
CA TYR A 2 0.72 -1.42 -1.21
C TYR A 2 0.28 -0.03 -0.77
N ILE A 3 -0.89 0.45 -1.25
CA ILE A 3 -1.44 1.76 -0.92
C ILE A 3 -1.57 1.96 0.60
N ASN A 4 -2.25 1.06 1.31
CA ASN A 4 -2.48 1.23 2.75
C ASN A 4 -1.18 1.14 3.55
N THR A 5 -0.29 0.21 3.18
CA THR A 5 1.01 0.03 3.83
C THR A 5 1.88 1.28 3.69
N TYR A 6 1.94 1.89 2.51
CA TYR A 6 2.83 3.01 2.26
C TYR A 6 2.23 4.34 2.72
N PHE A 7 0.92 4.54 2.55
CA PHE A 7 0.28 5.81 2.86
C PHE A 7 0.40 6.18 4.34
N GLU A 8 0.36 5.20 5.24
CA GLU A 8 0.57 5.44 6.67
C GLU A 8 1.97 6.00 6.92
N LYS A 9 2.98 5.35 6.36
CA LYS A 9 4.39 5.76 6.53
C LYS A 9 4.69 7.16 6.00
N PHE A 10 3.98 7.58 4.96
CA PHE A 10 4.17 8.87 4.30
C PHE A 10 3.11 9.91 4.68
N ASN A 11 2.35 9.68 5.75
CA ASN A 11 1.32 10.59 6.26
C ASN A 11 0.25 10.97 5.21
N ILE A 12 -0.03 10.10 4.24
CA ILE A 12 -1.16 10.21 3.30
C ILE A 12 -2.35 9.44 3.90
N ASN A 13 -2.59 9.60 5.19
CA ASN A 13 -3.46 8.74 6.00
C ASN A 13 -4.84 9.35 6.30
N THR A 14 -5.01 10.67 6.14
CA THR A 14 -6.33 11.33 6.28
C THR A 14 -7.22 11.15 5.05
N CYS A 15 -8.55 11.24 5.22
CA CYS A 15 -9.48 11.10 4.10
C CYS A 15 -9.22 12.13 3.00
N ILE A 16 -8.96 13.38 3.40
CA ILE A 16 -8.72 14.48 2.47
C ILE A 16 -7.39 14.31 1.71
N ARG A 17 -6.32 13.88 2.37
CA ARG A 17 -5.02 13.60 1.70
C ARG A 17 -5.15 12.43 0.72
N LYS A 18 -5.85 11.34 1.12
CA LYS A 18 -6.15 10.21 0.22
C LYS A 18 -6.97 10.66 -0.99
N ALA A 19 -8.04 11.43 -0.76
CA ALA A 19 -8.90 11.91 -1.83
C ALA A 19 -8.14 12.77 -2.84
N HIS A 20 -7.32 13.73 -2.37
CA HIS A 20 -6.51 14.54 -3.28
C HIS A 20 -5.43 13.72 -3.98
N PHE A 21 -4.70 12.87 -3.28
CA PHE A 21 -3.69 12.00 -3.90
C PHE A 21 -4.28 11.22 -5.08
N PHE A 22 -5.38 10.49 -4.83
CA PHE A 22 -6.02 9.69 -5.87
C PHE A 22 -6.65 10.55 -6.95
N ALA A 23 -7.15 11.75 -6.65
CA ALA A 23 -7.69 12.63 -7.68
C ALA A 23 -6.62 13.00 -8.72
N GLN A 24 -5.41 13.29 -8.24
CA GLN A 24 -4.27 13.63 -9.09
C GLN A 24 -3.83 12.43 -9.92
N VAL A 25 -3.54 11.30 -9.26
CA VAL A 25 -3.08 10.07 -9.94
C VAL A 25 -4.11 9.55 -10.97
N ARG A 26 -5.39 9.56 -10.61
CA ARG A 26 -6.48 9.14 -11.51
C ARG A 26 -6.54 10.03 -12.75
N THR A 27 -6.26 11.33 -12.63
CA THR A 27 -6.24 12.22 -13.80
C THR A 27 -5.14 11.81 -14.79
N GLU A 28 -3.97 11.41 -14.28
CA GLU A 28 -2.81 11.03 -15.09
C GLU A 28 -3.00 9.69 -15.82
N THR A 29 -3.51 8.68 -15.12
CA THR A 29 -3.43 7.28 -15.57
C THR A 29 -4.77 6.55 -15.61
N ASP A 30 -5.82 7.17 -15.07
CA ASP A 30 -7.08 6.54 -14.69
C ASP A 30 -6.89 5.26 -13.84
N LEU A 31 -5.71 5.08 -13.24
CA LEU A 31 -5.25 3.93 -12.45
C LEU A 31 -5.15 2.60 -13.22
N VAL A 32 -5.27 2.62 -14.55
CA VAL A 32 -5.26 1.40 -15.38
C VAL A 32 -3.99 1.31 -16.22
N ASN A 33 -3.57 2.42 -16.83
CA ASN A 33 -2.41 2.43 -17.71
C ASN A 33 -1.17 2.89 -16.95
N LEU A 34 -0.27 1.95 -16.67
CA LEU A 34 0.96 2.20 -15.91
C LEU A 34 2.21 2.35 -16.79
N THR A 35 2.05 2.25 -18.11
CA THR A 35 3.09 2.53 -19.10
C THR A 35 2.47 3.30 -20.26
N GLU A 36 3.15 4.33 -20.72
CA GLU A 36 2.79 5.08 -21.91
C GLU A 36 2.90 4.20 -23.16
N ASP A 37 1.84 4.19 -23.96
CA ASP A 37 1.85 3.64 -25.32
C ASP A 37 2.23 4.74 -26.31
N LEU A 38 3.30 4.50 -27.06
CA LEU A 38 3.85 5.42 -28.04
C LEU A 38 3.51 5.04 -29.49
N ARG A 39 2.64 4.04 -29.70
CA ARG A 39 2.24 3.57 -31.02
C ARG A 39 1.26 4.52 -31.70
N TYR A 40 1.75 5.70 -32.07
CA TYR A 40 0.93 6.75 -32.70
C TYR A 40 0.83 6.57 -34.22
N SER A 41 -0.37 6.81 -34.75
CA SER A 41 -0.59 6.91 -36.20
C SER A 41 0.08 8.17 -36.77
N TYR A 42 0.30 8.19 -38.09
CA TYR A 42 0.76 9.40 -38.81
C TYR A 42 -0.05 10.65 -38.44
N ASN A 43 -1.39 10.56 -38.51
CA ASN A 43 -2.27 11.69 -38.23
C ASN A 43 -2.15 12.16 -36.78
N THR A 44 -1.95 11.21 -35.84
CA THR A 44 -1.74 11.55 -34.43
C THR A 44 -0.41 12.27 -34.24
N LEU A 45 0.68 11.76 -34.82
CA LEU A 45 2.01 12.38 -34.72
C LEU A 45 2.03 13.78 -35.32
N PHE A 46 1.48 13.94 -36.53
CA PHE A 46 1.49 15.21 -37.26
C PHE A 46 0.77 16.33 -36.50
N ASN A 47 -0.33 15.97 -35.82
CA ASN A 47 -1.15 16.90 -35.02
C ASN A 47 -0.82 16.89 -33.52
N SER A 48 0.22 16.16 -33.10
CA SER A 48 0.62 16.07 -31.69
C SER A 48 1.34 17.32 -31.21
N ASP A 49 1.61 17.38 -29.90
CA ASP A 49 2.50 18.36 -29.29
C ASP A 49 3.95 17.85 -29.16
N LEU A 50 4.30 16.73 -29.79
CA LEU A 50 5.66 16.22 -29.84
C LEU A 50 6.47 17.05 -30.83
N ALA A 51 7.32 17.96 -30.33
CA ALA A 51 8.04 18.94 -31.14
C ALA A 51 8.84 18.33 -32.31
N TYR A 52 9.35 17.11 -32.16
CA TYR A 52 10.07 16.40 -33.24
C TYR A 52 9.16 16.11 -34.46
N TYR A 53 7.88 15.81 -34.22
CA TYR A 53 6.91 15.35 -35.21
C TYR A 53 5.93 16.42 -35.67
N LYS A 54 5.56 17.36 -34.80
CA LYS A 54 4.50 18.35 -35.04
C LYS A 54 4.70 19.09 -36.37
N GLY A 55 3.76 18.90 -37.30
CA GLY A 55 3.78 19.52 -38.63
C GLY A 55 4.81 18.96 -39.62
N ASN A 56 5.60 17.94 -39.25
CA ASN A 56 6.62 17.36 -40.13
C ASN A 56 6.12 16.04 -40.74
N ALA A 57 5.65 16.10 -41.99
CA ALA A 57 5.06 14.96 -42.67
C ALA A 57 6.06 13.81 -42.91
N GLU A 58 7.32 14.11 -43.21
CA GLU A 58 8.35 13.10 -43.51
C GLU A 58 8.64 12.24 -42.27
N ARG A 59 8.97 12.87 -41.14
CA ARG A 59 9.24 12.18 -39.88
C ARG A 59 8.02 11.40 -39.40
N CYS A 60 6.83 11.97 -39.54
CA CYS A 60 5.60 11.30 -39.14
C CYS A 60 5.34 10.04 -39.98
N LYS A 61 5.60 10.06 -41.29
CA LYS A 61 5.42 8.88 -42.15
C LYS A 61 6.45 7.80 -41.83
N GLN A 62 7.68 8.20 -41.57
CA GLN A 62 8.79 7.31 -41.26
C GLN A 62 8.53 6.49 -39.99
N ASP A 63 8.07 7.15 -38.92
CA ASP A 63 8.02 6.51 -37.59
C ASP A 63 6.61 6.08 -37.16
N ALA A 64 5.58 6.29 -37.99
CA ALA A 64 4.20 5.93 -37.65
C ALA A 64 4.08 4.46 -37.21
N LEU A 65 3.40 4.24 -36.07
CA LEU A 65 3.19 2.94 -35.43
C LEU A 65 4.47 2.24 -34.94
N ASN A 66 5.62 2.90 -34.97
CA ASN A 66 6.88 2.43 -34.42
C ASN A 66 7.15 3.13 -33.08
N ASP A 67 6.59 2.58 -32.01
CA ASP A 67 6.66 3.11 -30.65
C ASP A 67 8.10 3.37 -30.17
N ARG A 68 9.04 2.48 -30.52
CA ARG A 68 10.46 2.61 -30.19
C ARG A 68 11.08 3.83 -30.84
N SER A 69 10.92 3.98 -32.15
CA SER A 69 11.47 5.13 -32.88
C SER A 69 10.81 6.43 -32.42
N ILE A 70 9.49 6.39 -32.18
CA ILE A 70 8.74 7.52 -31.61
C ILE A 70 9.29 7.95 -30.26
N GLY A 71 9.53 7.03 -29.34
CA GLY A 71 10.08 7.36 -28.02
C GLY A 71 11.49 7.96 -28.11
N ILE A 72 12.37 7.32 -28.88
CA ILE A 72 13.75 7.80 -29.09
C ILE A 72 13.76 9.21 -29.65
N ASN A 73 13.00 9.45 -30.73
CA ASN A 73 13.03 10.73 -31.43
C ASN A 73 12.27 11.83 -30.68
N ALA A 74 11.16 11.52 -30.01
CA ALA A 74 10.38 12.50 -29.26
C ALA A 74 11.02 12.90 -27.93
N TYR A 75 11.75 11.99 -27.28
CA TYR A 75 12.23 12.16 -25.90
C TYR A 75 13.75 12.03 -25.73
N GLY A 76 14.52 11.56 -26.72
CA GLY A 76 15.93 11.16 -26.56
C GLY A 76 16.90 12.26 -26.10
N THR A 77 16.55 13.53 -26.26
CA THR A 77 17.37 14.68 -25.81
C THR A 77 16.70 15.50 -24.71
N ARG A 78 15.61 14.99 -24.12
CA ARG A 78 14.80 15.68 -23.11
C ARG A 78 14.99 15.03 -21.75
N LEU A 79 14.78 15.81 -20.68
CA LEU A 79 14.66 15.30 -19.31
C LEU A 79 15.86 14.44 -18.87
N GLY A 80 17.07 14.85 -19.27
CA GLY A 80 18.33 14.18 -18.93
C GLY A 80 18.62 12.89 -19.71
N ASN A 81 17.80 12.54 -20.69
CA ASN A 81 18.04 11.41 -21.57
C ASN A 81 19.34 11.59 -22.36
N ARG A 82 20.08 10.50 -22.52
CA ARG A 82 21.35 10.49 -23.26
C ARG A 82 21.08 10.55 -24.76
N ALA A 83 21.64 11.54 -25.42
CA ALA A 83 21.55 11.67 -26.87
C ALA A 83 22.17 10.45 -27.56
N GLY A 84 21.50 9.93 -28.59
CA GLY A 84 21.98 8.78 -29.36
C GLY A 84 21.78 7.41 -28.68
N THR A 85 21.07 7.34 -27.55
CA THR A 85 20.68 6.06 -26.92
C THR A 85 19.18 5.84 -26.98
N ASP A 86 18.75 4.68 -26.48
CA ASP A 86 17.33 4.31 -26.39
C ASP A 86 16.61 4.91 -25.18
N ASP A 87 17.25 5.81 -24.42
CA ASP A 87 16.70 6.42 -23.20
C ASP A 87 15.32 7.04 -23.44
N GLY A 88 15.10 7.64 -24.61
CA GLY A 88 13.80 8.21 -24.98
C GLY A 88 12.65 7.21 -24.94
N PHE A 89 12.89 5.96 -25.35
CA PHE A 89 11.88 4.90 -25.29
C PHE A 89 11.94 4.13 -23.97
N ASP A 90 13.14 3.77 -23.52
CA ASP A 90 13.33 2.94 -22.32
C ASP A 90 12.87 3.67 -21.05
N LEU A 91 12.93 5.00 -21.03
CA LEU A 91 12.50 5.86 -19.93
C LEU A 91 11.23 6.66 -20.26
N ARG A 92 10.37 6.13 -21.15
CA ARG A 92 9.01 6.65 -21.38
C ARG A 92 8.14 6.60 -20.12
N GLY A 93 7.00 7.29 -20.13
CA GLY A 93 6.14 7.45 -18.96
C GLY A 93 5.74 6.12 -18.30
N ARG A 94 6.00 5.97 -16.99
CA ARG A 94 5.53 4.82 -16.19
C ARG A 94 5.04 5.20 -14.78
N GLY A 95 4.25 4.30 -14.20
CA GLY A 95 3.73 4.42 -12.84
C GLY A 95 2.59 5.43 -12.71
N PHE A 96 2.16 5.69 -11.47
CA PHE A 96 0.97 6.48 -11.14
C PHE A 96 1.03 7.94 -11.60
N ILE A 97 2.22 8.49 -11.76
CA ILE A 97 2.41 9.89 -12.16
C ILE A 97 3.17 10.03 -13.49
N MET A 98 3.27 8.94 -14.26
CA MET A 98 3.97 8.92 -15.55
C MET A 98 5.38 9.52 -15.45
N VAL A 99 6.24 8.91 -14.63
CA VAL A 99 7.65 9.29 -14.53
C VAL A 99 8.27 9.11 -15.92
N THR A 100 8.81 10.18 -16.49
CA THR A 100 9.39 10.19 -17.84
C THR A 100 10.77 10.81 -17.82
N GLY A 101 11.73 10.17 -18.48
CA GLY A 101 13.08 10.68 -18.69
C GLY A 101 14.03 10.48 -17.49
N ARG A 102 15.32 10.38 -17.81
CA ARG A 102 16.37 9.97 -16.88
C ARG A 102 16.46 10.82 -15.62
N ASP A 103 16.32 12.14 -15.72
CA ASP A 103 16.38 13.02 -14.54
C ASP A 103 15.28 12.70 -13.52
N ASN A 104 14.06 12.46 -14.00
CA ASN A 104 12.93 12.14 -13.14
C ASN A 104 13.05 10.71 -12.57
N TYR A 105 13.51 9.76 -13.39
CA TYR A 105 13.82 8.40 -12.93
C TYR A 105 14.94 8.40 -11.88
N LYS A 106 15.96 9.26 -12.00
CA LYS A 106 17.00 9.43 -10.97
C LYS A 106 16.41 9.99 -9.68
N GLY A 107 15.46 10.93 -9.77
CA GLY A 107 14.70 11.40 -8.61
C GLY A 107 13.96 10.27 -7.89
N PHE A 108 13.25 9.42 -8.64
CA PHE A 108 12.60 8.24 -8.10
C PHE A 108 13.60 7.23 -7.49
N GLN A 109 14.72 6.95 -8.18
CA GLN A 109 15.76 6.05 -7.68
C GLN A 109 16.32 6.52 -6.33
N ARG A 110 16.56 7.83 -6.17
CA ARG A 110 17.01 8.40 -4.88
C ARG A 110 15.96 8.18 -3.80
N PHE A 111 14.70 8.52 -4.08
CA PHE A 111 13.61 8.29 -3.14
C PHE A 111 13.48 6.81 -2.74
N TYR A 112 13.58 5.90 -3.72
CA TYR A 112 13.55 4.47 -3.49
C TYR A 112 14.70 4.02 -2.58
N ASN A 113 15.93 4.42 -2.88
CA ASN A 113 17.10 4.09 -2.07
C ASN A 113 16.97 4.57 -0.62
N THR A 114 16.42 5.77 -0.42
CA THR A 114 16.18 6.33 0.92
C THR A 114 15.19 5.50 1.73
N HIS A 115 14.12 4.98 1.11
CA HIS A 115 13.00 4.40 1.86
C HIS A 115 12.91 2.88 1.80
N ARG A 116 13.56 2.22 0.83
CA ARG A 116 13.40 0.77 0.55
C ARG A 116 13.59 -0.12 1.78
N VAL A 117 14.64 0.12 2.57
CA VAL A 117 14.96 -0.70 3.76
C VAL A 117 13.82 -0.62 4.77
N SER A 118 13.37 0.59 5.04
CA SER A 118 12.29 0.85 5.99
C SER A 118 10.91 0.39 5.47
N LEU A 119 10.80 0.08 4.19
CA LEU A 119 9.61 -0.47 3.53
C LEU A 119 9.71 -1.99 3.32
N GLY A 120 10.82 -2.64 3.73
CA GLY A 120 11.05 -4.06 3.54
C GLY A 120 11.28 -4.45 2.07
N LEU A 121 11.85 -3.54 1.26
CA LEU A 121 12.02 -3.72 -0.18
C LEU A 121 13.45 -4.08 -0.54
N SER A 122 13.58 -4.99 -1.50
CA SER A 122 14.84 -5.39 -2.11
C SER A 122 15.54 -4.22 -2.80
N GLU A 123 16.79 -4.41 -3.16
CA GLU A 123 17.51 -3.44 -3.98
C GLU A 123 17.11 -3.58 -5.45
N ILE A 124 16.80 -2.45 -6.09
CA ILE A 124 16.47 -2.37 -7.51
C ILE A 124 17.13 -1.10 -8.07
N LYS A 125 17.83 -1.28 -9.19
CA LYS A 125 18.39 -0.21 -10.00
C LYS A 125 17.42 0.09 -11.14
N PHE A 126 16.46 0.99 -10.93
CA PHE A 126 15.59 1.50 -11.98
C PHE A 126 16.41 2.29 -13.01
N VAL A 127 17.28 3.16 -12.51
CA VAL A 127 18.33 3.84 -13.28
C VAL A 127 19.58 4.04 -12.42
N THR A 128 20.71 4.24 -13.07
CA THR A 128 21.97 4.58 -12.43
C THR A 128 21.98 5.98 -11.83
N LEU A 129 22.65 6.11 -10.69
CA LEU A 129 23.05 7.39 -10.09
C LEU A 129 24.56 7.67 -10.23
N ASP A 130 25.35 6.69 -10.66
CA ASP A 130 26.82 6.69 -10.72
C ASP A 130 27.36 6.61 -12.16
N ASN A 131 26.48 6.63 -13.16
CA ASN A 131 26.77 6.48 -14.59
C ASN A 131 27.27 5.10 -15.02
N ASP A 132 27.17 4.07 -14.17
CA ASP A 132 27.19 2.69 -14.64
C ASP A 132 25.80 2.30 -15.16
N PHE A 133 25.61 2.25 -16.47
CA PHE A 133 24.33 1.97 -17.11
C PHE A 133 23.96 0.48 -17.21
N THR A 134 24.78 -0.42 -16.65
CA THR A 134 24.48 -1.85 -16.66
C THR A 134 23.41 -2.21 -15.61
N GLY A 135 22.54 -3.17 -15.93
CA GLY A 135 21.53 -3.69 -15.00
C GLY A 135 20.43 -2.69 -14.59
N GLU A 136 20.13 -1.69 -15.44
CA GLU A 136 18.97 -0.82 -15.25
C GLU A 136 17.65 -1.58 -15.53
N HIS A 137 16.64 -1.34 -14.70
CA HIS A 137 15.32 -1.97 -14.76
C HIS A 137 14.19 -0.91 -14.71
N PRO A 138 14.13 0.05 -15.65
CA PRO A 138 13.12 1.12 -15.63
C PRO A 138 11.69 0.60 -15.86
N GLU A 139 11.53 -0.57 -16.49
CA GLU A 139 10.26 -1.26 -16.72
C GLU A 139 9.54 -1.64 -15.43
N LYS A 140 10.30 -1.97 -14.37
CA LYS A 140 9.72 -2.34 -13.07
C LYS A 140 8.88 -1.23 -12.47
N LEU A 141 9.08 0.04 -12.86
CA LEU A 141 8.27 1.15 -12.38
C LEU A 141 6.77 1.02 -12.73
N ALA A 142 6.44 0.18 -13.72
CA ALA A 142 5.06 -0.14 -14.08
C ALA A 142 4.44 -1.27 -13.24
N GLU A 143 5.22 -2.00 -12.43
CA GLU A 143 4.68 -2.98 -11.47
C GLU A 143 3.90 -2.25 -10.38
N GLU A 144 2.76 -2.80 -9.95
CA GLU A 144 1.80 -2.13 -9.05
C GLU A 144 2.45 -1.49 -7.82
N GLN A 145 3.40 -2.21 -7.21
CA GLN A 145 4.13 -1.78 -6.03
C GLN A 145 4.93 -0.48 -6.26
N TYR A 146 5.69 -0.45 -7.35
CA TYR A 146 6.56 0.69 -7.69
C TYR A 146 5.78 1.81 -8.36
N ALA A 147 4.70 1.48 -9.08
CA ALA A 147 3.76 2.45 -9.59
C ALA A 147 3.13 3.27 -8.44
N VAL A 148 2.67 2.61 -7.37
CA VAL A 148 2.17 3.31 -6.16
C VAL A 148 3.27 4.18 -5.55
N LEU A 149 4.49 3.64 -5.38
CA LEU A 149 5.60 4.40 -4.83
C LEU A 149 6.01 5.59 -5.69
N SER A 150 5.87 5.54 -7.02
CA SER A 150 6.17 6.68 -7.89
C SER A 150 5.24 7.86 -7.60
N GLY A 151 3.95 7.59 -7.38
CA GLY A 151 2.98 8.61 -6.99
C GLY A 151 3.30 9.20 -5.61
N ILE A 152 3.64 8.35 -4.64
CA ILE A 152 4.03 8.79 -3.29
C ILE A 152 5.32 9.60 -3.32
N SER A 153 6.33 9.12 -4.05
CA SER A 153 7.61 9.80 -4.24
C SER A 153 7.40 11.22 -4.71
N PHE A 154 6.59 11.39 -5.77
CA PHE A 154 6.25 12.70 -6.28
C PHE A 154 5.47 13.54 -5.26
N TRP A 155 4.43 12.97 -4.63
CA TRP A 155 3.58 13.66 -3.65
C TRP A 155 4.38 14.21 -2.46
N ILE A 156 5.26 13.40 -1.91
CA ILE A 156 6.09 13.76 -0.74
C ILE A 156 7.19 14.74 -1.13
N THR A 157 7.90 14.48 -2.22
CA THR A 157 8.97 15.38 -2.69
C THR A 157 8.46 16.77 -3.03
N LYS A 158 7.18 16.89 -3.45
CA LYS A 158 6.53 18.17 -3.75
C LYS A 158 5.83 18.81 -2.55
N GLY A 159 5.87 18.21 -1.36
CA GLY A 159 5.27 18.78 -0.15
C GLY A 159 3.74 18.87 -0.18
N LEU A 160 3.08 18.02 -0.97
CA LEU A 160 1.64 18.16 -1.25
C LEU A 160 0.75 17.85 -0.02
N ASN A 161 1.27 17.12 0.96
CA ASN A 161 0.60 16.93 2.26
C ASN A 161 0.31 18.27 2.96
N GLU A 162 1.25 19.22 2.91
CA GLU A 162 1.11 20.51 3.59
C GLU A 162 0.15 21.45 2.88
N ILE A 163 0.10 21.39 1.55
CA ILE A 163 -0.90 22.12 0.76
C ILE A 163 -2.31 21.67 1.15
N VAL A 164 -2.52 20.36 1.27
CA VAL A 164 -3.82 19.82 1.70
C VAL A 164 -4.14 20.21 3.14
N SER A 165 -3.16 20.12 4.04
CA SER A 165 -3.39 20.41 5.47
C SER A 165 -3.65 21.88 5.78
N ASN A 166 -3.02 22.79 5.03
CA ASN A 166 -3.21 24.23 5.18
C ASN A 166 -4.38 24.77 4.33
N GLY A 167 -5.03 23.89 3.55
CA GLY A 167 -6.15 24.24 2.71
C GLY A 167 -7.35 24.72 3.52
N THR A 168 -7.81 25.93 3.24
CA THR A 168 -9.00 26.52 3.89
C THR A 168 -10.27 26.38 3.04
N ASP A 169 -10.09 26.15 1.74
CA ASP A 169 -11.16 26.02 0.75
C ASP A 169 -10.83 24.87 -0.23
N GLU A 170 -11.84 24.09 -0.60
CA GLU A 170 -11.70 22.91 -1.47
C GLU A 170 -11.16 23.29 -2.85
N LEU A 171 -11.73 24.32 -3.48
CA LEU A 171 -11.34 24.73 -4.83
C LEU A 171 -9.94 25.35 -4.85
N LYS A 172 -9.62 26.17 -3.85
CA LYS A 172 -8.28 26.73 -3.67
C LYS A 172 -7.25 25.61 -3.49
N THR A 173 -7.51 24.65 -2.62
CA THR A 173 -6.61 23.51 -2.37
C THR A 173 -6.35 22.71 -3.65
N ILE A 174 -7.40 22.44 -4.43
CA ILE A 174 -7.25 21.78 -5.73
C ILE A 174 -6.34 22.60 -6.64
N ASN A 175 -6.59 23.90 -6.79
CA ASN A 175 -5.79 24.76 -7.67
C ASN A 175 -4.32 24.86 -7.23
N ASP A 176 -4.07 25.05 -5.93
CA ASP A 176 -2.71 25.11 -5.36
C ASP A 176 -1.95 23.80 -5.63
N LEU A 177 -2.62 22.64 -5.47
CA LEU A 177 -2.04 21.35 -5.84
C LEU A 177 -1.71 21.31 -7.34
N VAL A 178 -2.64 21.72 -8.21
CA VAL A 178 -2.38 21.68 -9.65
C VAL A 178 -1.26 22.65 -10.06
N ASP A 179 -1.09 23.77 -9.37
CA ASP A 179 0.00 24.71 -9.62
C ASP A 179 1.37 24.08 -9.37
N VAL A 180 1.51 23.31 -8.30
CA VAL A 180 2.76 22.59 -7.98
C VAL A 180 2.98 21.40 -8.91
N ILE A 181 1.90 20.69 -9.27
CA ILE A 181 1.98 19.49 -10.10
C ILE A 181 2.28 19.86 -11.56
N ASN A 182 1.49 20.76 -12.14
CA ASN A 182 1.59 21.18 -13.52
C ASN A 182 0.80 22.49 -13.76
N ASN A 183 1.37 23.65 -13.40
CA ASN A 183 0.68 24.94 -13.51
C ASN A 183 0.14 25.30 -14.90
N LYS A 184 0.77 24.82 -15.99
CA LYS A 184 0.37 25.11 -17.37
C LYS A 184 -0.58 24.05 -17.95
N THR A 185 -1.15 23.18 -17.12
CA THR A 185 -1.97 22.07 -17.60
C THR A 185 -3.35 22.51 -18.07
N SER A 186 -3.84 21.87 -19.13
CA SER A 186 -5.25 21.91 -19.53
C SER A 186 -6.13 20.93 -18.74
N SER A 187 -5.54 20.15 -17.82
CA SER A 187 -6.24 19.13 -17.03
C SER A 187 -6.85 19.63 -15.71
N ARG A 188 -6.80 20.95 -15.42
CA ARG A 188 -7.34 21.51 -14.16
C ARG A 188 -8.78 21.08 -13.90
N ASP A 189 -9.63 21.21 -14.90
CA ASP A 189 -11.04 20.84 -14.80
C ASP A 189 -11.22 19.33 -14.59
N LYS A 190 -10.45 18.50 -15.32
CA LYS A 190 -10.41 17.05 -15.13
C LYS A 190 -9.99 16.67 -13.70
N ARG A 191 -9.00 17.35 -13.12
CA ARG A 191 -8.53 17.11 -11.73
C ARG A 191 -9.57 17.51 -10.69
N ARG A 192 -10.24 18.63 -10.91
CA ARG A 192 -11.35 19.08 -10.08
C ARG A 192 -12.49 18.06 -10.10
N ALA A 193 -12.93 17.63 -11.29
CA ALA A 193 -13.96 16.60 -11.41
C ALA A 193 -13.49 15.23 -10.90
N SER A 194 -12.20 14.88 -11.01
CA SER A 194 -11.66 13.66 -10.42
C SER A 194 -11.84 13.64 -8.90
N TYR A 195 -11.67 14.80 -8.26
CA TYR A 195 -11.90 14.98 -6.83
C TYR A 195 -13.40 15.04 -6.47
N GLN A 196 -14.16 15.93 -7.11
CA GLN A 196 -15.55 16.26 -6.75
C GLN A 196 -16.58 15.29 -7.34
N GLY A 197 -16.28 14.68 -8.47
CA GLY A 197 -17.24 14.07 -9.39
C GLY A 197 -17.79 15.08 -10.39
N GLY A 198 -18.49 14.59 -11.41
CA GLY A 198 -19.17 15.40 -12.41
C GLY A 198 -18.42 15.56 -13.74
N LYS A 199 -18.99 16.42 -14.58
CA LYS A 199 -18.51 16.70 -15.94
C LYS A 199 -17.23 17.55 -15.92
N TYR A 200 -16.38 17.34 -16.92
CA TYR A 200 -15.19 18.15 -17.15
C TYR A 200 -14.88 18.29 -18.64
N ILE A 201 -14.10 19.30 -18.98
CA ILE A 201 -13.50 19.48 -20.31
C ILE A 201 -11.99 19.25 -20.22
N TYR A 202 -11.46 18.35 -21.06
CA TYR A 202 -10.03 18.12 -21.20
C TYR A 202 -9.66 17.98 -22.67
N LYS A 203 -8.67 18.74 -23.14
CA LYS A 203 -8.25 18.78 -24.56
C LYS A 203 -9.44 18.91 -25.53
N LYS A 204 -10.38 19.81 -25.22
CA LYS A 204 -11.62 20.07 -25.98
C LYS A 204 -12.60 18.88 -26.06
N LYS A 205 -12.46 17.86 -25.20
CA LYS A 205 -13.39 16.74 -25.08
C LYS A 205 -14.11 16.81 -23.74
N GLU A 206 -15.43 16.58 -23.76
CA GLU A 206 -16.21 16.39 -22.53
C GLU A 206 -15.95 14.99 -21.96
N GLY A 207 -15.80 14.90 -20.65
CA GLY A 207 -15.78 13.65 -19.90
C GLY A 207 -16.61 13.80 -18.63
N ASN A 208 -16.79 12.68 -17.92
CA ASN A 208 -17.54 12.66 -16.67
C ASN A 208 -16.94 11.65 -15.70
N TYR A 209 -16.78 12.06 -14.44
CA TYR A 209 -16.51 11.14 -13.34
C TYR A 209 -17.79 10.95 -12.53
N ALA A 210 -18.45 9.81 -12.70
CA ALA A 210 -19.69 9.48 -11.98
C ALA A 210 -19.54 9.62 -10.46
N THR A 211 -18.37 9.23 -9.93
CA THR A 211 -18.02 9.38 -8.51
C THR A 211 -16.65 10.04 -8.38
N GLY A 212 -16.60 11.13 -7.61
CA GLY A 212 -15.36 11.80 -7.22
C GLY A 212 -14.64 11.08 -6.09
N THR A 213 -13.32 11.26 -6.00
CA THR A 213 -12.53 10.66 -4.90
C THR A 213 -12.96 11.16 -3.53
N LYS A 214 -13.47 12.39 -3.40
CA LYS A 214 -13.97 12.89 -2.12
C LYS A 214 -15.13 12.06 -1.56
N THR A 215 -16.00 11.59 -2.44
CA THR A 215 -17.10 10.68 -2.09
C THR A 215 -16.57 9.29 -1.75
N ILE A 216 -15.63 8.77 -2.55
CA ILE A 216 -14.99 7.45 -2.32
C ILE A 216 -14.34 7.40 -0.93
N PHE A 217 -13.63 8.46 -0.55
CA PHE A 217 -12.93 8.56 0.73
C PHE A 217 -13.76 9.23 1.84
N LYS A 218 -15.05 9.53 1.59
CA LYS A 218 -15.99 10.08 2.57
C LYS A 218 -15.46 11.34 3.28
N VAL A 219 -14.86 12.28 2.53
CA VAL A 219 -14.19 13.48 3.09
C VAL A 219 -15.11 14.27 4.02
N ASP A 220 -16.38 14.48 3.64
CA ASP A 220 -17.35 15.24 4.44
C ASP A 220 -17.70 14.58 5.79
N GLN A 221 -17.43 13.29 5.94
CA GLN A 221 -17.67 12.52 7.16
C GLN A 221 -16.42 12.46 8.04
N CYS A 222 -15.27 12.88 7.52
CA CYS A 222 -13.96 12.73 8.17
C CYS A 222 -13.77 13.68 9.37
N GLY A 223 -14.55 14.78 9.47
CA GLY A 223 -14.44 15.78 10.55
C GLY A 223 -15.64 15.89 11.51
N LYS A 224 -16.72 15.12 11.30
CA LYS A 224 -17.84 15.01 12.28
C LYS A 224 -17.58 14.00 13.39
N ILE A 225 -16.58 13.17 13.18
CA ILE A 225 -15.89 12.45 14.23
C ILE A 225 -14.77 13.39 14.62
N ARG A 226 -14.81 13.94 15.84
CA ARG A 226 -13.65 14.68 16.37
C ARG A 226 -12.41 13.83 16.14
N ASP A 227 -11.36 14.45 15.62
CA ASP A 227 -10.00 13.93 15.62
C ASP A 227 -9.46 13.89 17.06
N THR A 228 -10.23 13.31 17.99
CA THR A 228 -9.67 12.56 19.11
C THR A 228 -9.08 11.33 18.45
N GLY A 229 -7.79 11.03 18.62
CA GLY A 229 -7.15 9.82 18.08
C GLY A 229 -7.95 8.54 18.39
N MET A 230 -8.97 8.29 17.59
CA MET A 230 -10.00 7.26 17.72
C MET A 230 -10.00 6.55 16.38
N ALA A 231 -9.15 5.54 16.34
CA ALA A 231 -9.42 4.22 15.79
C ALA A 231 -10.29 4.18 14.53
N LEU A 232 -9.65 3.81 13.42
CA LEU A 232 -10.11 2.79 12.48
C LEU A 232 -11.47 2.16 12.83
N ALA A 233 -12.56 2.85 12.49
CA ALA A 233 -13.89 2.31 12.73
C ALA A 233 -14.06 1.05 11.88
N GLY A 234 -14.08 -0.10 12.57
CA GLY A 234 -14.21 -1.42 11.98
C GLY A 234 -12.93 -2.08 11.50
N LYS A 235 -11.71 -1.60 11.80
CA LYS A 235 -10.45 -2.34 11.56
C LYS A 235 -9.46 -2.15 12.71
N ALA A 236 -8.90 -3.21 13.27
CA ALA A 236 -8.04 -3.05 14.44
C ALA A 236 -6.64 -2.48 14.07
N PRO A 237 -6.07 -1.55 14.87
CA PRO A 237 -4.80 -0.86 14.58
C PRO A 237 -3.57 -1.76 14.53
N TRP A 238 -3.67 -2.97 15.05
CA TRP A 238 -2.59 -3.93 15.03
C TRP A 238 -2.55 -4.80 13.76
N MET A 239 -3.62 -4.82 12.96
CA MET A 239 -3.67 -5.68 11.76
C MET A 239 -2.61 -5.37 10.69
N PRO A 240 -2.15 -4.12 10.48
CA PRO A 240 -1.03 -3.85 9.57
C PRO A 240 0.27 -4.58 9.92
N PHE A 241 0.46 -4.98 11.18
CA PHE A 241 1.62 -5.78 11.62
C PHE A 241 1.39 -7.28 11.44
N ALA A 242 0.14 -7.75 11.44
CA ALA A 242 -0.18 -9.18 11.32
C ALA A 242 -0.05 -9.70 9.87
N PHE A 243 -0.56 -8.95 8.89
CA PHE A 243 -0.61 -9.42 7.49
C PHE A 243 0.77 -9.67 6.84
N PRO A 244 1.80 -8.82 7.07
CA PRO A 244 3.14 -9.07 6.53
C PRO A 244 3.78 -10.36 7.01
N GLU A 245 3.32 -10.91 8.13
CA GLU A 245 3.87 -12.15 8.69
C GLU A 245 3.33 -13.43 8.03
N ILE A 246 2.34 -13.34 7.14
CA ILE A 246 1.83 -14.51 6.41
C ILE A 246 2.98 -15.21 5.69
N GLY A 247 3.11 -16.51 5.94
CA GLY A 247 4.18 -17.35 5.41
C GLY A 247 5.30 -17.64 6.41
N GLN A 248 5.43 -16.88 7.51
CA GLN A 248 6.38 -17.23 8.57
C GLN A 248 6.05 -18.62 9.14
N ASN A 249 7.03 -19.50 9.18
CA ASN A 249 6.85 -20.89 9.58
C ASN A 249 7.90 -21.33 10.59
N ALA A 250 7.52 -22.30 11.43
CA ALA A 250 8.50 -23.00 12.25
C ALA A 250 9.43 -23.84 11.35
N ILE A 251 10.71 -23.87 11.68
CA ILE A 251 11.74 -24.66 11.01
C ILE A 251 11.81 -26.03 11.72
N ALA A 252 11.82 -27.11 10.94
CA ALA A 252 11.99 -28.44 11.50
C ALA A 252 13.48 -28.68 11.80
N GLY A 253 13.84 -28.95 13.06
CA GLY A 253 15.19 -29.34 13.44
C GLY A 253 15.68 -28.71 14.75
N SER A 254 17.00 -28.55 14.88
CA SER A 254 17.66 -27.90 16.02
C SER A 254 17.74 -26.37 15.90
N GLU A 255 17.46 -25.83 14.70
CA GLU A 255 17.43 -24.40 14.43
C GLU A 255 16.03 -23.85 14.68
N ASN A 256 15.92 -22.56 14.99
CA ASN A 256 14.65 -21.88 15.23
C ASN A 256 14.48 -20.71 14.26
N ASN A 257 13.24 -20.45 13.81
CA ASN A 257 12.95 -19.23 13.07
C ASN A 257 13.17 -18.01 13.99
N PRO A 258 14.14 -17.12 13.66
CA PRO A 258 14.43 -15.96 14.51
C PRO A 258 13.23 -15.03 14.67
N ARG A 259 12.33 -14.98 13.68
CA ARG A 259 11.09 -14.21 13.76
C ARG A 259 10.12 -14.75 14.80
N ILE A 260 10.03 -16.07 14.97
CA ILE A 260 9.21 -16.68 16.02
C ILE A 260 9.83 -16.42 17.40
N SER A 261 11.16 -16.41 17.51
CA SER A 261 11.84 -15.97 18.74
C SER A 261 11.53 -14.51 19.10
N GLU A 262 11.45 -13.61 18.12
CA GLU A 262 10.99 -12.24 18.35
C GLU A 262 9.56 -12.20 18.89
N TYR A 263 8.68 -13.08 18.41
CA TYR A 263 7.31 -13.16 18.92
C TYR A 263 7.28 -13.50 20.41
N PHE A 264 8.07 -14.50 20.81
CA PHE A 264 8.19 -14.91 22.21
C PHE A 264 8.80 -13.82 23.10
N ASN A 265 9.77 -13.06 22.59
CA ASN A 265 10.38 -11.97 23.34
C ASN A 265 9.41 -10.79 23.58
N LYS A 266 8.31 -10.71 22.85
CA LYS A 266 7.26 -9.68 23.03
C LYS A 266 6.07 -10.15 23.86
N SER A 267 5.97 -11.43 24.19
CA SER A 267 4.96 -11.91 25.13
C SER A 267 5.41 -11.74 26.58
N SER A 268 4.47 -11.68 27.51
CA SER A 268 4.76 -11.43 28.93
C SER A 268 5.54 -12.55 29.62
N ASN A 269 5.53 -13.76 29.04
CA ASN A 269 6.11 -14.97 29.64
C ASN A 269 6.80 -15.89 28.61
N GLY A 270 7.13 -15.37 27.42
CA GLY A 270 7.72 -16.16 26.35
C GLY A 270 9.24 -16.13 26.28
N LYS A 271 9.90 -15.24 27.02
CA LYS A 271 11.36 -15.11 26.98
C LYS A 271 12.05 -16.45 27.29
N GLY A 272 12.88 -16.93 26.36
CA GLY A 272 13.58 -18.22 26.46
C GLY A 272 12.82 -19.42 25.86
N LEU A 273 11.57 -19.24 25.42
CA LEU A 273 10.83 -20.25 24.66
C LEU A 273 11.22 -20.20 23.17
N ASN A 274 10.83 -21.26 22.46
CA ASN A 274 11.13 -21.44 21.04
C ASN A 274 9.95 -22.09 20.29
N GLU A 275 10.10 -22.28 18.98
CA GLU A 275 9.02 -22.74 18.10
C GLU A 275 8.58 -24.20 18.29
N GLY A 276 9.30 -24.97 19.13
CA GLY A 276 8.82 -26.24 19.67
C GLY A 276 7.65 -26.06 20.66
N THR A 277 7.44 -24.84 21.17
CA THR A 277 6.28 -24.45 21.98
C THR A 277 5.20 -23.82 21.09
N ASN A 278 3.92 -24.04 21.43
CA ASN A 278 2.81 -23.37 20.75
C ASN A 278 2.96 -21.84 20.81
N TRP A 279 3.10 -21.19 19.65
CA TRP A 279 3.47 -19.78 19.55
C TRP A 279 2.33 -18.85 19.07
N CYS A 280 1.08 -19.32 19.09
CA CYS A 280 -0.09 -18.49 18.71
C CYS A 280 -0.23 -17.24 19.59
N GLY A 281 -0.16 -17.39 20.92
CA GLY A 281 -0.20 -16.27 21.85
C GLY A 281 1.04 -15.36 21.76
N ALA A 282 2.21 -15.92 21.43
CA ALA A 282 3.42 -15.14 21.18
C ALA A 282 3.27 -14.24 19.95
N PHE A 283 2.77 -14.78 18.83
CA PHE A 283 2.47 -14.01 17.63
C PHE A 283 1.49 -12.87 17.91
N VAL A 284 0.37 -13.16 18.57
CA VAL A 284 -0.63 -12.14 18.92
C VAL A 284 -0.04 -11.09 19.87
N SER A 285 0.76 -11.50 20.86
CA SER A 285 1.49 -10.58 21.74
C SER A 285 2.37 -9.61 20.96
N TRP A 286 3.15 -10.13 20.00
CA TRP A 286 4.03 -9.33 19.17
C TRP A 286 3.25 -8.34 18.31
N VAL A 287 2.17 -8.79 17.65
CA VAL A 287 1.32 -7.93 16.83
C VAL A 287 0.74 -6.76 17.65
N PHE A 288 0.24 -7.04 18.86
CA PHE A 288 -0.22 -5.99 19.78
C PHE A 288 0.91 -5.07 20.24
N ALA A 289 2.08 -5.62 20.57
CA ALA A 289 3.23 -4.85 21.01
C ALA A 289 3.77 -3.92 19.92
N GLN A 290 3.77 -4.34 18.64
CA GLN A 290 4.12 -3.47 17.51
C GLN A 290 3.17 -2.28 17.39
N ALA A 291 1.90 -2.48 17.75
CA ALA A 291 0.89 -1.43 17.78
C ALA A 291 0.88 -0.62 19.10
N GLY A 292 1.85 -0.83 20.00
CA GLY A 292 1.97 -0.09 21.25
C GLY A 292 1.08 -0.59 22.40
N TYR A 293 0.47 -1.77 22.27
CA TYR A 293 -0.35 -2.37 23.32
C TYR A 293 0.46 -3.36 24.16
N SER A 294 0.27 -3.31 25.48
CA SER A 294 0.85 -4.29 26.41
C SER A 294 0.01 -5.56 26.44
N PRO A 295 0.56 -6.74 26.08
CA PRO A 295 -0.15 -8.02 26.19
C PRO A 295 -0.54 -8.33 27.63
N PRO A 296 -1.59 -9.17 27.86
CA PRO A 296 -1.97 -9.58 29.21
C PRO A 296 -0.86 -10.40 29.89
N PRO A 297 -0.90 -10.57 31.22
CA PRO A 297 -0.06 -11.55 31.91
C PRO A 297 -0.25 -12.95 31.30
N LEU A 298 0.84 -13.70 31.23
CA LEU A 298 0.90 -15.05 30.66
C LEU A 298 0.44 -15.14 29.20
N SER A 299 0.61 -14.08 28.39
CA SER A 299 0.07 -13.94 27.03
C SER A 299 0.52 -14.99 25.99
N CYS A 300 1.52 -15.83 26.25
CA CYS A 300 1.77 -17.02 25.42
C CYS A 300 0.60 -18.03 25.48
N ARG A 301 -0.18 -18.02 26.56
CA ARG A 301 -1.34 -18.89 26.76
C ARG A 301 -2.57 -18.24 26.12
N ALA A 302 -3.15 -18.92 25.13
CA ALA A 302 -4.35 -18.43 24.43
C ALA A 302 -5.51 -18.11 25.40
N ALA A 303 -5.74 -18.98 26.39
CA ALA A 303 -6.80 -18.82 27.38
C ALA A 303 -6.69 -17.53 28.21
N MET A 304 -5.49 -16.97 28.40
CA MET A 304 -5.31 -15.76 29.22
C MET A 304 -5.84 -14.49 28.55
N TRP A 305 -6.00 -14.52 27.23
CA TRP A 305 -6.52 -13.39 26.47
C TRP A 305 -8.02 -13.14 26.70
N GLN A 306 -8.76 -14.13 27.21
CA GLN A 306 -10.18 -13.96 27.55
C GLN A 306 -10.39 -12.92 28.67
N PHE A 307 -9.38 -12.66 29.51
CA PHE A 307 -9.46 -11.72 30.64
C PHE A 307 -8.96 -10.31 30.31
N TRP A 308 -8.50 -10.05 29.08
CA TRP A 308 -7.81 -8.80 28.78
C TRP A 308 -8.75 -7.63 28.49
N LYS A 309 -9.47 -7.65 27.37
CA LYS A 309 -10.46 -6.65 26.97
C LYS A 309 -11.55 -7.31 26.14
N GLN A 310 -12.59 -7.80 26.82
CA GLN A 310 -13.68 -8.50 26.16
C GLN A 310 -14.49 -7.53 25.28
N LEU A 311 -14.75 -7.96 24.05
CA LEU A 311 -15.62 -7.25 23.12
C LEU A 311 -17.03 -7.85 23.19
N ASP A 312 -18.04 -7.04 22.85
CA ASP A 312 -19.38 -7.53 22.56
C ASP A 312 -19.32 -8.50 21.38
N LYS A 313 -19.51 -9.81 21.65
CA LYS A 313 -19.45 -10.89 20.66
C LYS A 313 -20.44 -10.70 19.51
N SER A 314 -21.51 -9.91 19.68
CA SER A 314 -22.47 -9.61 18.61
C SER A 314 -21.92 -8.63 17.57
N LYS A 315 -20.76 -8.00 17.82
CA LYS A 315 -20.15 -6.97 16.97
C LYS A 315 -18.63 -7.17 16.84
N PRO A 316 -18.15 -8.33 16.35
CA PRO A 316 -16.72 -8.54 16.16
C PRO A 316 -16.20 -7.54 15.12
N ILE A 317 -15.20 -6.74 15.51
CA ILE A 317 -14.49 -5.85 14.60
C ILE A 317 -13.43 -6.63 13.83
N TYR A 318 -13.18 -6.26 12.58
CA TYR A 318 -12.01 -6.78 11.85
C TYR A 318 -10.75 -6.56 12.71
N GLY A 319 -9.99 -7.61 12.92
CA GLY A 319 -8.82 -7.66 13.78
C GLY A 319 -9.10 -7.97 15.25
N ALA A 320 -10.36 -8.21 15.67
CA ALA A 320 -10.63 -8.72 17.01
C ALA A 320 -9.82 -10.01 17.28
N ALA A 321 -9.19 -10.08 18.45
CA ALA A 321 -8.51 -11.30 18.88
C ALA A 321 -9.57 -12.33 19.29
N ALA A 322 -9.66 -13.42 18.52
CA ALA A 322 -10.54 -14.56 18.80
C ALA A 322 -9.74 -15.60 19.58
N VAL A 323 -10.18 -15.87 20.81
CA VAL A 323 -9.75 -17.03 21.58
C VAL A 323 -10.64 -18.19 21.17
N ILE A 324 -10.02 -19.29 20.76
CA ILE A 324 -10.71 -20.49 20.33
C ILE A 324 -10.56 -21.53 21.43
N ASP A 325 -11.69 -22.07 21.88
CA ASP A 325 -11.79 -23.10 22.89
C ASP A 325 -12.50 -24.34 22.31
N TRP A 326 -11.88 -25.50 22.45
CA TRP A 326 -12.35 -26.75 21.86
C TRP A 326 -13.15 -27.63 22.82
N GLY A 327 -13.59 -27.07 23.95
CA GLY A 327 -14.65 -27.66 24.79
C GLY A 327 -14.22 -28.75 25.79
N GLU A 328 -12.95 -29.13 25.86
CA GLU A 328 -12.43 -30.10 26.85
C GLU A 328 -11.47 -29.49 27.89
N ASN A 329 -11.35 -28.16 27.94
CA ASN A 329 -10.25 -27.49 28.65
C ASN A 329 -10.58 -27.07 30.09
N GLU A 330 -9.58 -27.19 30.96
CA GLU A 330 -9.57 -26.55 32.28
C GLU A 330 -9.80 -25.03 32.12
N LEU A 331 -10.67 -24.46 32.97
CA LEU A 331 -10.92 -23.02 32.97
C LEU A 331 -9.69 -22.27 33.50
N ALA A 332 -9.25 -21.26 32.75
CA ALA A 332 -8.25 -20.34 33.25
C ALA A 332 -8.87 -19.45 34.36
N SER A 333 -8.04 -18.99 35.28
CA SER A 333 -8.41 -18.00 36.30
C SER A 333 -7.72 -16.67 36.00
N ALA A 334 -8.42 -15.56 36.28
CA ALA A 334 -7.89 -14.23 36.03
C ALA A 334 -6.62 -13.91 36.86
N ASP A 335 -6.44 -14.59 38.01
CA ASP A 335 -5.23 -14.48 38.84
C ASP A 335 -4.05 -15.33 38.33
N GLY A 336 -4.24 -16.10 37.25
CA GLY A 336 -3.22 -16.92 36.62
C GLY A 336 -2.82 -18.16 37.42
N LYS A 337 -3.51 -18.49 38.52
CA LYS A 337 -3.29 -19.75 39.27
C LYS A 337 -3.64 -20.97 38.44
N ASN A 338 -4.70 -20.88 37.64
CA ASN A 338 -5.07 -21.83 36.61
C ASN A 338 -4.90 -21.14 35.26
N VAL A 339 -4.06 -21.70 34.38
CA VAL A 339 -3.75 -21.06 33.08
C VAL A 339 -4.59 -21.61 31.91
N GLY A 340 -5.52 -22.51 32.23
CA GLY A 340 -6.42 -23.20 31.31
C GLY A 340 -5.74 -24.22 30.39
N GLY A 341 -6.58 -25.00 29.70
CA GLY A 341 -6.16 -26.06 28.78
C GLY A 341 -5.69 -25.61 27.38
N ASP A 342 -5.70 -26.55 26.44
CA ASP A 342 -5.25 -26.37 25.05
C ASP A 342 -6.23 -25.49 24.24
N GLY A 343 -5.91 -24.19 24.13
CA GLY A 343 -6.65 -23.23 23.30
C GLY A 343 -5.84 -22.68 22.12
N HIS A 344 -6.49 -21.90 21.27
CA HIS A 344 -5.83 -21.14 20.19
C HIS A 344 -6.22 -19.66 20.24
N ILE A 345 -5.38 -18.79 19.67
CA ILE A 345 -5.70 -17.37 19.53
C ILE A 345 -5.23 -16.85 18.19
N THR A 346 -6.10 -16.06 17.56
CA THR A 346 -5.95 -15.57 16.19
C THR A 346 -6.71 -14.24 16.01
N PHE A 347 -6.61 -13.58 14.85
CA PHE A 347 -7.34 -12.35 14.54
C PHE A 347 -8.44 -12.59 13.51
N VAL A 348 -9.68 -12.19 13.81
CA VAL A 348 -10.81 -12.27 12.87
C VAL A 348 -10.60 -11.29 11.71
N ILE A 349 -10.61 -11.76 10.47
CA ILE A 349 -10.45 -10.91 9.27
C ILE A 349 -11.69 -10.92 8.35
N GLY A 350 -12.65 -11.81 8.61
CA GLY A 350 -13.89 -11.89 7.86
C GLY A 350 -14.78 -13.01 8.38
N LYS A 351 -16.00 -13.10 7.84
CA LYS A 351 -16.99 -14.13 8.14
C LYS A 351 -17.44 -14.78 6.84
N THR A 352 -17.76 -16.07 6.87
CA THR A 352 -18.38 -16.74 5.72
C THR A 352 -19.78 -16.20 5.46
N GLU A 353 -20.24 -16.31 4.21
CA GLU A 353 -21.56 -15.82 3.77
C GLU A 353 -22.72 -16.47 4.55
N ASP A 354 -22.59 -17.76 4.86
CA ASP A 354 -23.54 -18.51 5.70
C ASP A 354 -23.51 -18.11 7.18
N GLY A 355 -22.56 -17.26 7.58
CA GLY A 355 -22.39 -16.81 8.96
C GLY A 355 -21.94 -17.88 9.94
N LYS A 356 -21.51 -19.08 9.50
CA LYS A 356 -21.15 -20.20 10.38
C LYS A 356 -19.68 -20.20 10.82
N HIS A 357 -18.81 -19.49 10.12
CA HIS A 357 -17.38 -19.51 10.38
C HIS A 357 -16.74 -18.14 10.26
N TYR A 358 -15.62 -17.96 10.96
CA TYR A 358 -14.72 -16.83 10.77
C TYR A 358 -13.50 -17.23 9.95
N TYR A 359 -13.04 -16.32 9.10
CA TYR A 359 -11.68 -16.34 8.55
C TYR A 359 -10.77 -15.63 9.54
N CYS A 360 -9.71 -16.31 9.96
CA CYS A 360 -8.80 -15.79 10.97
C CYS A 360 -7.33 -15.86 10.54
N LEU A 361 -6.61 -14.76 10.78
CA LEU A 361 -5.17 -14.65 10.57
C LEU A 361 -4.44 -14.83 11.91
N GLY A 362 -3.60 -15.84 11.99
CA GLY A 362 -2.88 -16.14 13.22
C GLY A 362 -1.62 -16.97 12.98
N GLY A 363 -0.73 -16.93 13.97
CA GLY A 363 0.46 -17.76 14.02
C GLY A 363 0.16 -19.16 14.54
N ASN A 364 1.08 -20.10 14.31
CA ASN A 364 0.96 -21.49 14.73
C ASN A 364 -0.29 -22.19 14.15
N GLN A 365 -0.66 -21.86 12.91
CA GLN A 365 -1.86 -22.37 12.24
C GLN A 365 -1.56 -23.47 11.23
N GLY A 366 -2.34 -24.57 11.28
CA GLY A 366 -2.22 -25.74 10.39
C GLY A 366 -0.88 -26.47 10.47
N GLY A 367 -0.66 -27.45 9.58
CA GLY A 367 0.57 -28.25 9.53
C GLY A 367 0.67 -29.32 10.62
N VAL A 368 1.73 -30.15 10.56
CA VAL A 368 2.10 -31.08 11.64
C VAL A 368 2.74 -30.32 12.80
N LYS A 369 2.71 -30.88 14.03
CA LYS A 369 3.33 -30.26 15.22
C LYS A 369 4.82 -29.99 14.92
N GLY A 370 5.24 -28.72 14.98
CA GLY A 370 6.60 -28.27 14.61
C GLY A 370 6.77 -27.72 13.18
N ALA A 371 5.75 -27.77 12.32
CA ALA A 371 5.77 -27.20 10.95
C ALA A 371 4.58 -26.26 10.69
N ARG A 372 4.14 -25.57 11.74
CA ARG A 372 2.99 -24.67 11.71
C ARG A 372 3.39 -23.30 11.17
N THR A 373 2.46 -22.56 10.56
CA THR A 373 2.76 -21.30 9.87
C THR A 373 1.84 -20.16 10.32
N VAL A 374 2.23 -18.91 10.04
CA VAL A 374 1.32 -17.78 10.00
C VAL A 374 0.55 -17.87 8.69
N LYS A 375 -0.76 -18.04 8.78
CA LYS A 375 -1.63 -18.11 7.61
C LYS A 375 -3.05 -17.69 7.95
N ILE A 376 -3.93 -17.74 6.96
CA ILE A 376 -5.37 -17.63 7.17
C ILE A 376 -5.94 -19.04 7.32
N SER A 377 -6.72 -19.25 8.38
CA SER A 377 -7.47 -20.49 8.64
C SER A 377 -8.94 -20.15 8.91
N LYS A 378 -9.79 -21.17 8.85
CA LYS A 378 -11.23 -21.06 9.09
C LYS A 378 -11.56 -21.73 10.42
N TYR A 379 -12.38 -21.09 11.25
CA TYR A 379 -12.80 -21.57 12.57
C TYR A 379 -14.33 -21.47 12.70
N SER A 380 -14.96 -22.40 13.43
CA SER A 380 -16.41 -22.30 13.69
C SER A 380 -16.70 -21.07 14.55
N VAL A 381 -17.86 -20.46 14.35
CA VAL A 381 -18.35 -19.41 15.26
C VAL A 381 -18.61 -19.98 16.66
N ASP A 382 -18.97 -21.26 16.75
CA ASP A 382 -19.28 -21.92 18.03
C ASP A 382 -18.04 -22.18 18.89
N ASP A 383 -16.83 -22.14 18.31
CA ASP A 383 -15.57 -22.36 19.02
C ASP A 383 -14.98 -21.06 19.61
N ILE A 384 -15.57 -19.88 19.35
CA ILE A 384 -15.03 -18.53 19.64
C ILE A 384 -15.91 -17.74 20.63
#